data_AF-A0A9D3UD29-F1
#
_entry.id   AF-A0A9D3UD29-F1
#
_cell.length_a   1.000
_cell.length_b   1.000
_cell.length_c   1.000
_cell.angle_alpha   90.00
_cell.angle_beta   90.00
_cell.angle_gamma   90.00
#
_symmetry.space_group_name_H-M   'P 1'
#
loop_
_entity.id
_entity.type
_entity.pdbx_description
1 polymer ?
#
loop_
_entity_poly.entity_id
_entity_poly.type
_entity_poly.pdbx_seq_one_letter_code
_entity_poly.pdbx_strand_id
1 'polypeptide(L)'
;MNILGTSNAVKCHAFSMTLRDNENLAKAYFSALKKKNDEPLQEFICRFNTAMMKTKGLTDEWAIQAFIAGAVHEHLKYALINDQPERLSTLIEKSHKYAETRELQVANIQLFKFYVEPSLESYNSSHRGFLPLHDHQRRNPNIHVH
;
A
#
# COMPACT_ATOMS: atom_id res chain seq x y z
N MET A 1 11.55 32.85 28.94
CA MET A 1 11.67 33.27 27.53
C MET A 1 11.69 31.98 26.70
N ASN A 2 10.55 31.63 26.09
CA ASN A 2 10.34 30.34 25.43
C ASN A 2 10.93 30.38 24.01
N ILE A 3 11.98 29.60 23.74
CA ILE A 3 12.69 29.56 22.44
C ILE A 3 12.32 28.32 21.61
N LEU A 4 11.08 27.81 21.75
CA LEU A 4 10.59 26.70 20.93
C LEU A 4 9.47 27.18 20.01
N GLY A 5 9.88 28.04 19.07
CA GLY A 5 9.07 28.51 17.95
C GLY A 5 9.81 28.35 16.63
N THR A 6 10.63 27.31 16.46
CA THR A 6 11.22 27.02 15.14
C THR A 6 10.20 26.25 14.30
N SER A 7 9.45 27.03 13.53
CA SER A 7 8.52 26.58 12.48
C SER A 7 9.14 25.43 11.67
N ASN A 8 8.35 24.37 11.38
CA ASN A 8 8.81 23.19 10.62
C ASN A 8 9.49 23.57 9.28
N ALA A 9 9.18 24.73 8.72
CA ALA A 9 9.82 25.27 7.53
C ALA A 9 11.33 25.55 7.70
N VAL A 10 11.77 26.02 8.88
CA VAL A 10 13.19 26.28 9.18
C VAL A 10 13.97 24.97 9.31
N LYS A 11 13.34 23.93 9.89
CA LYS A 11 13.93 22.58 9.94
C LYS A 11 14.13 22.02 8.53
N CYS A 12 13.15 22.17 7.65
CA CYS A 12 13.27 21.71 6.25
C CYS A 12 14.44 22.40 5.50
N HIS A 13 14.70 23.67 5.78
CA HIS A 13 15.77 24.43 5.11
C HIS A 13 17.17 24.09 5.65
N ALA A 14 17.35 24.02 6.96
CA ALA A 14 18.64 23.68 7.58
C ALA A 14 19.03 22.21 7.33
N PHE A 15 18.05 21.31 7.34
CA PHE A 15 18.21 19.89 7.03
C PHE A 15 18.72 19.66 5.60
N SER A 16 18.23 20.47 4.64
CA SER A 16 18.67 20.38 3.25
C SER A 16 20.10 20.88 3.03
N MET A 17 20.62 21.84 3.80
CA MET A 17 21.98 22.35 3.59
C MET A 17 23.05 21.42 4.17
N THR A 18 22.82 20.84 5.35
CA THR A 18 23.79 19.94 5.99
C THR A 18 23.90 18.58 5.31
N LEU A 19 22.80 18.08 4.74
CA LEU A 19 22.78 16.83 3.99
C LEU A 19 23.32 16.95 2.57
N ARG A 20 23.30 18.16 1.99
CA ARG A 20 23.64 18.35 0.58
C ARG A 20 25.10 18.07 0.27
N ASP A 21 25.99 18.52 1.13
CA ASP A 21 27.44 18.48 0.92
C ASP A 21 28.15 17.46 1.83
N ASN A 22 27.39 16.71 2.64
CA ASN A 22 27.92 15.67 3.52
C ASN A 22 27.34 14.30 3.17
N GLU A 23 28.08 13.55 2.35
CA GLU A 23 27.70 12.22 1.88
C GLU A 23 27.43 11.25 3.03
N ASN A 24 28.23 11.26 4.10
CA ASN A 24 28.06 10.35 5.23
C ASN A 24 26.76 10.63 6.00
N LEU A 25 26.43 11.91 6.20
CA LEU A 25 25.17 12.30 6.83
C LEU A 25 23.98 11.93 5.94
N ALA A 26 24.13 12.08 4.62
CA ALA A 26 23.13 11.65 3.65
C ALA A 26 22.89 10.15 3.70
N LYS A 27 23.95 9.34 3.66
CA LYS A 27 23.86 7.88 3.77
C LYS A 27 23.17 7.45 5.06
N ALA A 28 23.52 8.07 6.19
CA ALA A 28 22.89 7.80 7.48
C ALA A 28 21.41 8.15 7.48
N TYR A 29 21.02 9.29 6.89
CA TYR A 29 19.63 9.69 6.77
C TYR A 29 18.81 8.72 5.92
N PHE A 30 19.27 8.40 4.70
CA PHE A 30 18.54 7.51 3.81
C PHE A 30 18.48 6.08 4.33
N SER A 31 19.50 5.61 5.05
CA SER A 31 19.45 4.30 5.73
C SER A 31 18.40 4.25 6.85
N ALA A 32 18.16 5.39 7.50
CA ALA A 32 17.09 5.54 8.49
C ALA A 32 15.71 5.83 7.85
N LEU A 33 15.67 6.20 6.57
CA LEU A 33 14.47 6.58 5.86
C LEU A 33 13.66 5.35 5.46
N LYS A 34 12.84 4.88 6.40
CA LYS A 34 11.89 3.80 6.16
C LYS A 34 10.51 4.37 5.86
N LYS A 35 9.74 3.67 5.03
CA LYS A 35 8.30 3.92 4.90
C LYS A 35 7.66 3.71 6.28
N LYS A 36 6.83 4.64 6.73
CA LYS A 36 6.05 4.43 7.97
C LYS A 36 4.87 3.48 7.69
N ASN A 37 4.39 2.74 8.69
CA ASN A 37 3.32 1.76 8.49
C ASN A 37 2.07 2.39 7.86
N ASP A 38 1.66 3.57 8.36
CA ASP A 38 0.46 4.28 7.91
C ASP A 38 0.72 5.28 6.76
N GLU A 39 1.96 5.43 6.30
CA GLU A 39 2.29 6.32 5.18
C GLU A 39 1.89 5.66 3.85
N PRO A 40 1.15 6.35 2.96
CA PRO A 40 0.91 5.89 1.59
C PRO A 40 2.24 5.64 0.86
N LEU A 41 2.28 4.61 0.01
CA LEU A 41 3.50 4.31 -0.73
C LEU A 41 3.94 5.48 -1.62
N GLN A 42 2.97 6.18 -2.22
CA GLN A 42 3.20 7.36 -3.05
C GLN A 42 3.90 8.50 -2.27
N GLU A 43 3.50 8.74 -1.02
CA GLU A 43 4.14 9.76 -0.16
C GLU A 43 5.58 9.41 0.17
N PHE A 44 5.86 8.13 0.46
CA PHE A 44 7.22 7.66 0.68
C PHE A 44 8.10 7.86 -0.55
N ILE A 45 7.61 7.50 -1.75
CA ILE A 45 8.34 7.69 -3.02
C ILE A 45 8.66 9.17 -3.24
N CYS A 46 7.66 10.05 -3.08
CA CYS A 46 7.83 11.49 -3.22
C CYS A 46 8.86 12.05 -2.23
N ARG A 47 8.78 11.64 -0.96
CA ARG A 47 9.71 12.09 0.09
C ARG A 47 11.13 11.63 -0.18
N PHE A 48 11.31 10.39 -0.62
CA PHE A 48 12.61 9.84 -1.01
C PHE A 48 13.20 10.60 -2.19
N ASN A 49 12.44 10.76 -3.28
CA ASN A 49 12.88 11.44 -4.51
C ASN A 49 13.23 12.92 -4.23
N THR A 50 12.39 13.61 -3.46
CA THR A 50 12.64 15.01 -3.07
C THR A 50 13.91 15.16 -2.25
N ALA A 51 14.18 14.23 -1.33
CA ALA A 51 15.42 14.24 -0.56
C ALA A 51 16.63 13.97 -1.47
N MET A 52 16.54 12.98 -2.37
CA MET A 52 17.62 12.64 -3.30
C MET A 52 17.99 13.81 -4.21
N MET A 53 17.02 14.53 -4.78
CA MET A 53 17.28 15.71 -5.62
C MET A 53 18.02 16.84 -4.87
N LYS A 54 17.86 16.91 -3.55
CA LYS A 54 18.47 17.94 -2.70
C LYS A 54 19.87 17.54 -2.20
N THR A 55 20.21 16.27 -2.27
CA THR A 55 21.51 15.73 -1.87
C THR A 55 22.44 15.61 -3.07
N LYS A 56 23.71 15.98 -2.92
CA LYS A 56 24.74 15.74 -3.93
C LYS A 56 25.66 14.59 -3.48
N GLY A 57 26.33 13.96 -4.43
CA GLY A 57 27.40 13.00 -4.16
C GLY A 57 26.94 11.57 -3.85
N LEU A 58 25.63 11.26 -3.90
CA LEU A 58 25.15 9.89 -3.84
C LEU A 58 25.07 9.30 -5.25
N THR A 59 25.54 8.07 -5.40
CA THR A 59 25.41 7.32 -6.65
C THR A 59 24.01 6.71 -6.78
N ASP A 60 23.55 6.54 -8.01
CA ASP A 60 22.28 5.87 -8.30
C ASP A 60 22.22 4.48 -7.67
N GLU A 61 23.31 3.71 -7.78
CA GLU A 61 23.43 2.37 -7.17
C GLU A 61 23.15 2.42 -5.66
N TRP A 62 23.79 3.35 -4.95
CA TRP A 62 23.60 3.49 -3.51
C TRP A 62 22.16 3.89 -3.17
N ALA A 63 21.60 4.84 -3.91
CA ALA A 63 20.22 5.30 -3.72
C ALA A 63 19.20 4.18 -3.95
N ILE A 64 19.43 3.33 -4.95
CA ILE A 64 18.59 2.18 -5.26
C ILE A 64 18.61 1.18 -4.12
N GLN A 65 19.79 0.85 -3.59
CA GLN A 65 19.92 -0.05 -2.44
C GLN A 65 19.24 0.52 -1.19
N ALA A 66 19.43 1.82 -0.92
CA ALA A 66 18.79 2.48 0.21
C ALA A 66 17.26 2.49 0.10
N PHE A 67 16.72 2.72 -1.11
CA PHE A 67 15.29 2.65 -1.36
C PHE A 67 14.73 1.25 -1.13
N ILE A 68 15.38 0.21 -1.68
CA ILE A 68 14.97 -1.20 -1.52
C ILE A 68 15.02 -1.61 -0.04
N ALA A 69 16.02 -1.14 0.71
CA ALA A 69 16.14 -1.38 2.14
C ALA A 69 15.06 -0.64 2.97
N GLY A 70 14.69 0.57 2.55
CA GLY A 70 13.66 1.39 3.20
C GLY A 70 12.22 1.04 2.82
N ALA A 71 12.03 0.32 1.71
CA ALA A 71 10.73 -0.13 1.24
C ALA A 71 10.18 -1.25 2.15
N VAL A 72 9.06 -0.95 2.81
CA VAL A 72 8.35 -1.91 3.69
C VAL A 72 7.50 -2.89 2.88
N HIS A 73 7.17 -2.59 1.62
CA HIS A 73 6.29 -3.43 0.82
C HIS A 73 7.05 -4.60 0.19
N GLU A 74 6.83 -5.82 0.70
CA GLU A 74 7.58 -7.02 0.30
C GLU A 74 7.47 -7.29 -1.20
N HIS A 75 6.28 -7.20 -1.79
CA HIS A 75 6.08 -7.45 -3.22
C HIS A 75 6.83 -6.45 -4.11
N LEU A 76 6.82 -5.16 -3.76
CA LEU A 76 7.63 -4.16 -4.46
C LEU A 76 9.12 -4.47 -4.30
N LYS A 77 9.55 -4.85 -3.09
CA LYS A 77 10.94 -5.19 -2.80
C LYS A 77 11.41 -6.38 -3.64
N TYR A 78 10.62 -7.45 -3.72
CA TYR A 78 10.91 -8.61 -4.57
C TYR A 78 11.00 -8.23 -6.06
N ALA A 79 10.05 -7.43 -6.56
CA ALA A 79 10.07 -6.97 -7.94
C ALA A 79 11.33 -6.15 -8.27
N LEU A 80 11.75 -5.29 -7.35
CA LEU A 80 12.94 -4.46 -7.51
C LEU A 80 14.26 -5.22 -7.32
N ILE A 81 14.27 -6.31 -6.55
CA ILE A 81 15.45 -7.17 -6.42
C ILE A 81 15.62 -8.03 -7.68
N ASN A 82 14.52 -8.57 -8.21
CA ASN A 82 14.57 -9.44 -9.39
C ASN A 82 14.89 -8.69 -10.68
N ASP A 83 14.41 -7.45 -10.81
CA ASP A 83 14.62 -6.58 -11.98
C ASP A 83 15.15 -5.22 -11.52
N GLN A 84 16.38 -5.26 -10.98
CA GLN A 84 17.02 -4.12 -10.36
C GLN A 84 17.27 -2.99 -11.36
N PRO A 85 16.70 -1.79 -11.13
CA PRO A 85 16.97 -0.64 -11.96
C PRO A 85 18.46 -0.25 -11.88
N GLU A 86 19.04 0.14 -13.01
CA GLU A 86 20.39 0.72 -13.05
C GLU A 86 20.40 2.23 -12.73
N ARG A 87 19.24 2.88 -12.88
CA ARG A 87 19.07 4.32 -12.69
C ARG A 87 18.01 4.63 -11.67
N LEU A 88 18.23 5.68 -10.90
CA LEU A 88 17.27 6.17 -9.90
C LEU A 88 15.95 6.57 -10.56
N SER A 89 15.97 7.19 -11.74
CA SER A 89 14.76 7.58 -12.46
C SER A 89 13.84 6.39 -12.75
N THR A 90 14.43 5.29 -13.24
CA THR A 90 13.70 4.05 -13.55
C THR A 90 13.14 3.39 -12.29
N LEU A 91 13.87 3.46 -11.17
CA LEU A 91 13.36 3.00 -9.87
C LEU A 91 12.10 3.78 -9.46
N ILE A 92 12.16 5.11 -9.54
CA ILE A 92 11.05 5.99 -9.14
C ILE A 92 9.83 5.76 -10.03
N GLU A 93 10.02 5.64 -11.35
CA GLU A 93 8.94 5.32 -12.31
C GLU A 93 8.28 3.97 -12.02
N LYS A 94 9.07 2.89 -11.85
CA LYS A 94 8.53 1.55 -11.52
C LYS A 94 7.76 1.59 -10.19
N SER A 95 8.27 2.33 -9.21
CA SER A 95 7.66 2.46 -7.89
C SER A 95 6.32 3.21 -7.95
N HIS A 96 6.25 4.30 -8.73
CA HIS A 96 5.00 5.03 -8.94
C HIS A 96 3.93 4.17 -9.63
N LYS A 97 4.29 3.47 -10.71
CA LYS A 97 3.37 2.58 -11.43
C LYS A 97 2.81 1.49 -10.51
N TYR A 98 3.65 0.94 -9.63
CA TYR A 98 3.23 -0.04 -8.65
C TYR A 98 2.26 0.56 -7.62
N ALA A 99 2.55 1.76 -7.10
CA ALA A 99 1.69 2.47 -6.16
C ALA A 99 0.30 2.73 -6.78
N GLU A 100 0.25 3.26 -8.00
CA GLU A 100 -1.01 3.51 -8.73
C GLU A 100 -1.82 2.22 -8.92
N THR A 101 -1.18 1.14 -9.38
CA THR A 101 -1.85 -0.15 -9.58
C THR A 101 -2.46 -0.68 -8.28
N ARG A 102 -1.74 -0.54 -7.17
CA ARG A 102 -2.19 -0.99 -5.86
C ARG A 102 -3.33 -0.12 -5.32
N GLU A 103 -3.25 1.19 -5.49
CA GLU A 103 -4.32 2.11 -5.08
C GLU A 103 -5.62 1.83 -5.86
N LEU A 104 -5.52 1.55 -7.16
CA LEU A 104 -6.65 1.11 -7.98
C LEU A 104 -7.26 -0.21 -7.49
N GLN A 105 -6.43 -1.19 -7.09
CA GLN A 105 -6.93 -2.45 -6.52
C GLN A 105 -7.67 -2.23 -5.20
N VAL A 106 -7.13 -1.40 -4.31
CA VAL A 106 -7.77 -1.08 -3.03
C VAL A 106 -9.09 -0.35 -3.27
N ALA A 107 -9.13 0.63 -4.18
CA ALA A 107 -10.35 1.33 -4.54
C ALA A 107 -11.41 0.39 -5.12
N ASN A 108 -11.02 -0.54 -6.01
CA ASN A 108 -11.93 -1.53 -6.59
C ASN A 108 -12.52 -2.48 -5.54
N ILE A 109 -11.71 -2.93 -4.57
CA ILE A 109 -12.19 -3.76 -3.46
C ILE A 109 -13.18 -2.97 -2.59
N GLN A 110 -12.89 -1.70 -2.29
CA GLN A 110 -13.79 -0.83 -1.51
C GLN A 110 -15.11 -0.58 -2.26
N LEU A 111 -15.06 -0.33 -3.56
CA LEU A 111 -16.26 -0.19 -4.40
C LEU A 111 -17.08 -1.48 -4.42
N PHE A 112 -16.45 -2.65 -4.53
CA PHE A 112 -17.15 -3.93 -4.44
C PHE A 112 -17.85 -4.10 -3.10
N LYS A 113 -17.17 -3.82 -1.99
CA LYS A 113 -17.76 -3.87 -0.64
C LYS A 113 -18.91 -2.88 -0.46
N PHE A 114 -18.78 -1.67 -1.00
CA PHE A 114 -19.77 -0.63 -0.81
C PHE A 114 -21.01 -0.79 -1.70
N TYR A 115 -20.83 -1.23 -2.95
CA TYR A 115 -21.92 -1.28 -3.94
C TYR A 115 -22.46 -2.69 -4.19
N VAL A 116 -21.67 -3.75 -3.98
CA VAL A 116 -22.07 -5.12 -4.33
C VAL A 116 -22.52 -5.92 -3.11
N GLU A 117 -21.80 -5.85 -1.98
CA GLU A 117 -22.19 -6.61 -0.76
C GLU A 117 -23.59 -6.25 -0.22
N PRO A 118 -24.02 -4.97 -0.12
CA PRO A 118 -25.36 -4.64 0.36
C PRO A 118 -26.47 -5.13 -0.57
N SER A 119 -26.18 -5.26 -1.87
CA SER A 119 -27.13 -5.77 -2.86
C SER A 119 -27.33 -7.29 -2.75
N LEU A 120 -26.28 -8.03 -2.37
CA LEU A 120 -26.32 -9.48 -2.17
C LEU A 120 -27.02 -9.86 -0.85
N GLU A 121 -26.86 -9.08 0.22
CA GLU A 121 -27.60 -9.30 1.47
C GLU A 121 -29.10 -9.02 1.32
N SER A 122 -29.47 -8.02 0.51
CA SER A 122 -30.87 -7.74 0.14
C SER A 122 -31.48 -8.87 -0.71
N TYR A 123 -30.72 -9.38 -1.69
CA TYR A 123 -31.16 -10.50 -2.53
C TYR A 123 -31.36 -11.80 -1.74
N ASN A 124 -30.43 -12.12 -0.83
CA ASN A 124 -30.52 -13.31 0.03
C ASN A 124 -31.60 -13.22 1.11
N SER A 125 -31.96 -12.00 1.55
CA SER A 125 -33.11 -11.79 2.46
C SER A 125 -34.46 -11.89 1.75
N SER A 126 -34.52 -11.55 0.45
CA SER A 126 -35.75 -11.64 -0.35
C SER A 126 -36.08 -13.07 -0.82
N HIS A 127 -35.10 -13.98 -0.88
CA HIS A 127 -35.29 -15.38 -1.31
C HIS A 127 -35.43 -16.41 -0.18
N ARG A 128 -35.47 -16.00 1.10
CA ARG A 128 -35.87 -16.87 2.24
C ARG A 128 -37.39 -16.96 2.45
N GLY A 129 -38.19 -16.61 1.45
CA GLY A 129 -39.66 -16.54 1.52
C GLY A 129 -40.44 -17.62 0.76
N PHE A 130 -39.79 -18.54 0.04
CA PHE A 130 -40.49 -19.57 -0.73
C PHE A 130 -40.12 -20.99 -0.28
N LEU A 131 -40.73 -21.43 0.82
CA LEU A 131 -41.01 -22.86 1.01
C LEU A 131 -42.25 -23.21 0.16
N PRO A 132 -42.20 -24.19 -0.75
CA PRO A 132 -43.41 -24.67 -1.39
C PRO A 132 -44.25 -25.46 -0.36
N LEU A 133 -45.47 -24.97 -0.11
CA LEU A 133 -46.57 -25.76 0.42
C LEU A 133 -47.11 -26.70 -0.68
N HIS A 134 -47.66 -27.84 -0.25
CA HIS A 134 -48.20 -29.01 -0.98
C HIS A 134 -47.17 -30.15 -1.21
N ASP A 135 -47.42 -31.42 -0.85
CA ASP A 135 -48.71 -32.11 -0.89
C ASP A 135 -48.89 -33.24 0.14
N HIS A 136 -50.15 -33.58 0.34
CA HIS A 136 -50.72 -34.50 1.30
C HIS A 136 -50.77 -35.93 0.71
N GLN A 137 -50.69 -36.93 1.59
CA GLN A 137 -51.13 -38.34 1.43
C GLN A 137 -50.38 -39.30 0.47
N ARG A 138 -49.74 -40.32 1.06
CA ARG A 138 -50.06 -41.76 0.84
C ARG A 138 -49.34 -42.64 1.88
N ARG A 139 -50.00 -42.94 3.00
CA ARG A 139 -49.73 -44.18 3.76
C ARG A 139 -50.80 -45.17 3.34
N ASN A 140 -50.40 -46.22 2.62
CA ASN A 140 -51.25 -47.38 2.36
C ASN A 140 -50.94 -48.46 3.42
N PRO A 141 -51.93 -49.24 3.89
CA PRO A 141 -51.82 -50.16 4.99
C PRO A 141 -51.33 -51.52 4.52
N ASN A 142 -50.62 -52.25 5.37
CA ASN A 142 -50.58 -53.70 5.27
C ASN A 142 -50.69 -54.30 6.66
N ILE A 143 -51.90 -54.76 6.94
CA ILE A 143 -52.25 -55.75 7.94
C ILE A 143 -51.89 -57.11 7.32
N HIS A 144 -51.08 -57.92 8.01
CA HIS A 144 -51.24 -59.37 7.94
C HIS A 144 -50.99 -60.00 9.30
N VAL A 145 -52.09 -60.55 9.81
CA VAL A 145 -52.20 -61.52 10.88
C VAL A 145 -51.94 -62.88 10.23
N HIS A 146 -51.07 -63.70 10.83
CA HIS A 146 -51.23 -65.15 10.87
C HIS A 146 -50.43 -65.73 12.03
#